data_AF-A0A968U6Q4-F1
#
_entry.id   AF-A0A968U6Q4-F1
#
_cell.length_a   1.000
_cell.length_b   1.000
_cell.length_c   1.000
_cell.angle_alpha   90.00
_cell.angle_beta   90.00
_cell.angle_gamma   90.00
#
_symmetry.space_group_name_H-M   'P 1'
#
loop_
_entity.id
_entity.type
_entity.pdbx_description
1 polymer ?
#
loop_
_entity_poly.entity_id
_entity_poly.type
_entity_poly.pdbx_seq_one_letter_code
_entity_poly.pdbx_strand_id
1 'polypeptide(L)'
;MPFPKGVREDALVRSRRYCCVCHEHAGRGAEVHHIVQEADGGSNEIENAIVLCFKCHAEAGHYNPRHPRGTKYSVTELQKHRDEWWKYCESYDPELRPNDNEKHPLNLIPNGQDIKLIEKEIGILSSNLENVSEHIEIVRFKGKLLAEERYWNGSTSPHRRELYQVPSGRYVVYHWCVHNTIMKKLH
;
A
#
# COMPACT_ATOMS: atom_id res chain seq x y z
N MET A 1 -4.11 -32.25 6.02
CA MET A 1 -5.59 -32.29 6.02
C MET A 1 -6.12 -30.92 5.63
N PRO A 2 -7.37 -30.78 5.13
CA PRO A 2 -7.93 -29.46 4.85
C PRO A 2 -8.39 -28.76 6.14
N PHE A 3 -8.22 -27.43 6.21
CA PHE A 3 -8.83 -26.61 7.26
C PHE A 3 -10.36 -26.73 7.29
N PRO A 4 -11.00 -26.51 8.46
CA PRO A 4 -12.44 -26.29 8.55
C PRO A 4 -12.91 -25.22 7.57
N LYS A 5 -14.11 -25.41 7.00
CA LYS A 5 -14.65 -24.53 5.96
C LYS A 5 -14.62 -23.04 6.36
N GLY A 6 -15.05 -22.71 7.58
CA GLY A 6 -15.09 -21.33 8.07
C GLY A 6 -13.70 -20.68 8.14
N VAL A 7 -12.71 -21.41 8.67
CA VAL A 7 -11.31 -20.94 8.74
C VAL A 7 -10.73 -20.75 7.35
N ARG A 8 -10.99 -21.68 6.43
CA ARG A 8 -10.55 -21.58 5.03
C ARG A 8 -11.16 -20.36 4.34
N GLU A 9 -12.46 -20.13 4.49
CA GLU A 9 -13.16 -18.99 3.89
C GLU A 9 -12.66 -17.67 4.46
N ASP A 10 -12.49 -17.57 5.78
CA ASP A 10 -11.96 -16.38 6.45
C ASP A 10 -10.56 -16.02 5.95
N ALA A 11 -9.64 -17.00 5.89
CA ALA A 11 -8.30 -16.80 5.35
C ALA A 11 -8.33 -16.28 3.90
N LEU A 12 -9.17 -16.89 3.04
CA LEU A 12 -9.31 -16.47 1.64
C LEU A 12 -9.86 -15.06 1.49
N VAL A 13 -10.82 -14.66 2.34
CA VAL A 13 -11.43 -13.32 2.34
C VAL A 13 -10.44 -12.28 2.86
N ARG A 14 -9.78 -12.53 4.00
CA ARG A 14 -8.76 -11.62 4.58
C ARG A 14 -7.59 -11.41 3.62
N SER A 15 -7.15 -12.46 2.95
CA SER A 15 -6.10 -12.37 1.92
C SER A 15 -6.62 -11.91 0.55
N ARG A 16 -7.93 -11.75 0.37
CA ARG A 16 -8.57 -11.35 -0.89
C ARG A 16 -8.17 -12.21 -2.08
N ARG A 17 -7.89 -13.50 -1.84
CA ARG A 17 -7.36 -14.47 -2.82
C ARG A 17 -6.03 -14.09 -3.48
N TYR A 18 -5.24 -13.23 -2.84
CA TYR A 18 -3.83 -13.02 -3.17
C TYR A 18 -2.95 -13.96 -2.38
N CYS A 19 -1.81 -14.32 -2.96
CA CYS A 19 -0.75 -15.03 -2.25
C CYS A 19 -0.11 -14.09 -1.20
N CYS A 20 -0.09 -14.49 0.07
CA CYS A 20 0.52 -13.68 1.13
C CYS A 20 2.06 -13.54 0.98
N VAL A 21 2.70 -14.35 0.14
CA VAL A 21 4.16 -14.34 -0.04
C VAL A 21 4.56 -13.52 -1.26
N CYS A 22 4.05 -13.86 -2.45
CA CYS A 22 4.42 -13.16 -3.69
C CYS A 22 3.47 -12.03 -4.08
N HIS A 23 2.35 -11.87 -3.37
CA HIS A 23 1.32 -10.86 -3.63
C HIS A 23 0.74 -10.89 -5.04
N GLU A 24 0.78 -12.04 -5.71
CA GLU A 24 0.09 -12.28 -6.96
C GLU A 24 -1.38 -12.65 -6.71
N HIS A 25 -2.29 -12.15 -7.55
CA HIS A 25 -3.71 -12.51 -7.48
C HIS A 25 -3.90 -13.94 -7.97
N ALA A 26 -4.14 -14.87 -7.05
CA ALA A 26 -4.30 -16.28 -7.37
C ALA A 26 -5.77 -16.65 -7.72
N GLY A 27 -6.74 -15.82 -7.34
CA GLY A 27 -8.14 -16.02 -7.67
C GLY A 27 -8.66 -17.40 -7.21
N ARG A 28 -9.09 -18.24 -8.16
CA ARG A 28 -9.53 -19.62 -7.86
C ARG A 28 -8.38 -20.58 -7.54
N GLY A 29 -7.15 -20.24 -7.94
CA GLY A 29 -5.93 -21.00 -7.63
C GLY A 29 -5.30 -20.64 -6.28
N ALA A 30 -5.99 -19.88 -5.45
CA ALA A 30 -5.56 -19.59 -4.08
C ALA A 30 -5.81 -20.81 -3.17
N GLU A 31 -4.76 -21.27 -2.49
CA GLU A 31 -4.81 -22.39 -1.55
C GLU A 31 -4.46 -21.95 -0.13
N VAL A 32 -5.15 -22.50 0.86
CA VAL A 32 -4.85 -22.25 2.27
C VAL A 32 -3.91 -23.33 2.78
N HIS A 33 -2.70 -22.90 3.15
CA HIS A 33 -1.63 -23.73 3.66
C HIS A 33 -1.55 -23.63 5.19
N HIS A 34 -1.17 -24.73 5.83
CA HIS A 34 -0.79 -24.73 7.25
C HIS A 34 0.63 -24.19 7.40
N ILE A 35 0.83 -23.12 8.16
CA ILE A 35 2.16 -22.57 8.44
C ILE A 35 3.03 -23.60 9.16
N VAL A 36 2.48 -24.23 10.20
CA VAL A 36 3.01 -25.45 10.82
C VAL A 36 2.12 -26.59 10.36
N GLN A 37 2.69 -27.61 9.71
CA GLN A 37 1.91 -28.72 9.17
C GLN A 37 1.17 -29.48 10.29
N GLU A 38 -0.03 -29.98 10.00
CA GLU A 38 -0.80 -30.77 10.97
C GLU A 38 -0.04 -32.03 11.43
N ALA A 39 0.72 -32.66 10.54
CA ALA A 39 1.58 -33.80 10.86
C ALA A 39 2.68 -33.46 11.89
N ASP A 40 3.04 -32.18 12.00
CA ASP A 40 4.01 -31.64 12.96
C ASP A 40 3.32 -30.98 14.17
N GLY A 41 2.01 -31.20 14.35
CA GLY A 41 1.23 -30.65 15.47
C GLY A 41 0.64 -29.26 15.23
N GLY A 42 0.64 -28.77 13.99
CA GLY A 42 0.00 -27.51 13.64
C GLY A 42 -1.53 -27.52 13.83
N SER A 43 -2.07 -26.41 14.32
CA SER A 43 -3.50 -26.27 14.57
C SER A 43 -4.32 -26.03 13.29
N ASN A 44 -5.63 -26.26 13.37
CA ASN A 44 -6.59 -25.94 12.32
C ASN A 44 -7.26 -24.56 12.53
N GLU A 45 -6.59 -23.67 13.25
CA GLU A 45 -7.05 -22.31 13.57
C GLU A 45 -6.53 -21.28 12.56
N ILE A 46 -7.16 -20.10 12.53
CA ILE A 46 -6.84 -19.03 11.58
C ILE A 46 -5.40 -18.52 11.73
N GLU A 47 -4.84 -18.58 12.95
CA GLU A 47 -3.46 -18.20 13.26
C GLU A 47 -2.41 -19.17 12.69
N ASN A 48 -2.82 -20.32 12.15
CA ASN A 48 -1.94 -21.24 11.45
C ASN A 48 -2.24 -21.29 9.93
N ALA A 49 -3.20 -20.51 9.44
CA ALA A 49 -3.60 -20.48 8.04
C ALA A 49 -2.85 -19.37 7.28
N ILE A 50 -2.35 -19.68 6.08
CA ILE A 50 -1.81 -18.69 5.13
C ILE A 50 -2.31 -18.99 3.71
N VAL A 51 -2.68 -17.95 2.95
CA VAL A 51 -3.12 -18.11 1.56
C VAL A 51 -1.93 -18.01 0.62
N LEU A 52 -1.75 -18.98 -0.26
CA LEU A 52 -0.65 -19.06 -1.23
C LEU A 52 -1.17 -19.34 -2.64
N CYS A 53 -0.44 -18.90 -3.67
CA CYS A 53 -0.63 -19.39 -5.03
C CYS A 53 0.00 -20.79 -5.18
N PHE A 54 -0.37 -21.54 -6.23
CA PHE A 54 0.16 -22.90 -6.45
C PHE A 54 1.68 -23.00 -6.41
N LYS A 55 2.39 -22.00 -6.95
CA LYS A 55 3.86 -21.97 -6.94
C LYS A 55 4.41 -21.90 -5.50
N CYS A 56 4.03 -20.87 -4.74
CA CYS A 56 4.50 -20.70 -3.37
C CYS A 56 4.00 -21.83 -2.45
N HIS A 57 2.80 -22.35 -2.72
CA HIS A 57 2.24 -23.49 -1.98
C HIS A 57 3.11 -24.75 -2.14
N ALA A 58 3.52 -25.07 -3.37
CA ALA A 58 4.43 -26.16 -3.64
C ALA A 58 5.78 -25.96 -2.91
N GLU A 59 6.35 -24.76 -2.98
CA GLU A 59 7.63 -24.42 -2.34
C GLU A 59 7.57 -24.52 -0.80
N ALA A 60 6.45 -24.12 -0.17
CA ALA A 60 6.27 -24.20 1.28
C ALA A 60 6.18 -25.65 1.81
N GLY A 61 5.60 -26.56 1.01
CA GLY A 61 5.40 -27.97 1.39
C GLY A 61 6.58 -28.91 1.11
N HIS A 62 7.57 -28.48 0.33
CA HIS A 62 8.74 -29.32 -0.03
C HIS A 62 9.82 -29.33 1.06
N TYR A 63 9.51 -29.88 2.22
CA TYR A 63 10.52 -30.27 3.21
C TYR A 63 11.23 -31.55 2.75
N ASN A 64 12.36 -31.41 2.05
CA ASN A 64 13.28 -32.53 1.81
C ASN A 64 14.58 -32.33 2.60
N PRO A 65 14.74 -32.97 3.78
CA PRO A 65 15.95 -32.85 4.59
C PRO A 65 17.20 -33.41 3.90
N ARG A 66 17.06 -34.19 2.82
CA ARG A 66 18.17 -34.81 2.09
C ARG A 66 18.74 -33.94 0.95
N HIS A 67 18.09 -32.82 0.61
CA HIS A 67 18.54 -31.92 -0.46
C HIS A 67 18.40 -30.44 -0.05
N PRO A 68 19.38 -29.87 0.66
CA PRO A 68 19.35 -28.48 1.11
C PRO A 68 19.74 -27.51 -0.02
N ARG A 69 18.89 -27.35 -1.04
CA ARG A 69 19.05 -26.29 -2.04
C ARG A 69 17.99 -25.20 -1.80
N GLY A 70 18.43 -23.94 -1.84
CA GLY A 70 17.59 -22.76 -1.61
C GLY A 70 17.40 -22.39 -0.14
N THR A 71 16.99 -21.15 0.11
CA THR A 71 16.46 -20.71 1.40
C THR A 71 14.99 -21.13 1.52
N LYS A 72 14.66 -21.80 2.62
CA LYS A 72 13.33 -22.33 2.89
C LYS A 72 12.48 -21.26 3.58
N TYR A 73 11.18 -21.25 3.30
CA TYR A 73 10.25 -20.47 4.12
C TYR A 73 10.27 -20.99 5.55
N SER A 74 10.64 -20.13 6.48
CA SER A 74 10.51 -20.44 7.91
C SER A 74 9.08 -20.20 8.39
N VAL A 75 8.67 -20.87 9.48
CA VAL A 75 7.38 -20.62 10.15
C VAL A 75 7.21 -19.13 10.45
N THR A 76 8.25 -18.49 10.98
CA THR A 76 8.23 -17.07 11.34
C THR A 76 8.15 -16.14 10.13
N GLU A 77 8.76 -16.51 9.00
CA GLU A 77 8.65 -15.79 7.74
C GLU A 77 7.24 -15.87 7.15
N LEU A 78 6.63 -17.06 7.11
CA LEU A 78 5.25 -17.24 6.65
C LEU A 78 4.25 -16.46 7.52
N GLN A 79 4.43 -16.48 8.85
CA GLN A 79 3.62 -15.67 9.78
C GLN A 79 3.71 -14.18 9.44
N LYS A 80 4.93 -13.65 9.26
CA LYS A 80 5.14 -12.24 8.90
C LYS A 80 4.48 -11.89 7.56
N HIS A 81 4.70 -12.70 6.54
CA HIS A 81 4.07 -12.50 5.22
C HIS A 81 2.55 -12.42 5.31
N ARG A 82 1.93 -13.34 6.04
CA ARG A 82 0.48 -13.32 6.28
C ARG A 82 0.04 -12.06 7.02
N ASP A 83 0.67 -11.74 8.14
CA ASP A 83 0.25 -10.65 9.02
C ASP A 83 0.40 -9.28 8.34
N GLU A 84 1.51 -9.08 7.62
CA GLU A 84 1.74 -7.87 6.83
C GLU A 84 0.70 -7.73 5.70
N TRP A 85 0.39 -8.84 5.01
CA TRP A 85 -0.61 -8.84 3.95
C TRP A 85 -2.03 -8.56 4.47
N TRP A 86 -2.43 -9.19 5.57
CA TRP A 86 -3.74 -8.95 6.18
C TRP A 86 -3.89 -7.51 6.65
N LYS A 87 -2.86 -6.97 7.31
CA LYS A 87 -2.84 -5.55 7.71
C LYS A 87 -2.97 -4.61 6.51
N TYR A 88 -2.29 -4.93 5.40
CA TYR A 88 -2.44 -4.19 4.16
C TYR A 88 -3.89 -4.26 3.63
N CYS A 89 -4.48 -5.45 3.58
CA CYS A 89 -5.85 -5.66 3.12
C CYS A 89 -6.91 -4.97 3.99
N GLU A 90 -6.69 -4.90 5.31
CA GLU A 90 -7.56 -4.15 6.23
C GLU A 90 -7.51 -2.64 5.98
N SER A 91 -6.36 -2.11 5.55
CA SER A 91 -6.18 -0.68 5.26
C SER A 91 -6.78 -0.22 3.92
N TYR A 92 -7.29 -1.16 3.13
CA TYR A 92 -7.72 -0.93 1.76
C TYR A 92 -9.21 -0.59 1.67
N ASP A 93 -9.50 0.47 0.91
CA ASP A 93 -10.85 0.94 0.58
C ASP A 93 -11.38 0.25 -0.71
N PRO A 94 -12.49 -0.51 -0.66
CA PRO A 94 -13.09 -1.18 -1.83
C PRO A 94 -13.44 -0.25 -3.00
N GLU A 95 -13.69 1.04 -2.74
CA GLU A 95 -14.03 2.02 -3.79
C GLU A 95 -12.82 2.39 -4.67
N LEU A 96 -11.60 2.01 -4.26
CA LEU A 96 -10.34 2.37 -4.91
C LEU A 96 -9.68 1.19 -5.62
N ARG A 97 -10.48 0.22 -6.10
CA ARG A 97 -9.92 -0.97 -6.77
C ARG A 97 -9.13 -0.59 -8.02
N PRO A 98 -7.81 -0.86 -8.09
CA PRO A 98 -7.06 -0.69 -9.33
C PRO A 98 -7.75 -1.50 -10.43
N ASN A 99 -7.82 -0.94 -11.63
CA ASN A 99 -8.32 -1.68 -12.78
C ASN A 99 -7.49 -2.96 -12.95
N ASP A 100 -8.11 -4.06 -13.38
CA ASP A 100 -7.51 -5.39 -13.47
C ASP A 100 -6.22 -5.44 -14.33
N ASN A 101 -5.98 -4.40 -15.13
CA ASN A 101 -4.81 -4.22 -15.99
C ASN A 101 -3.65 -3.43 -15.35
N GLU A 102 -3.84 -2.82 -14.18
CA GLU A 102 -2.78 -2.10 -13.46
C GLU A 102 -2.13 -3.03 -12.43
N LYS A 103 -0.82 -3.24 -12.56
CA LYS A 103 -0.04 -4.01 -11.57
C LYS A 103 -0.28 -3.42 -10.19
N HIS A 104 -0.69 -4.29 -9.25
CA HIS A 104 -1.09 -3.96 -7.88
C HIS A 104 -0.18 -2.90 -7.22
N PRO A 105 -0.69 -1.97 -6.39
CA PRO A 105 0.06 -0.84 -5.81
C PRO A 105 1.37 -1.22 -5.11
N LEU A 106 1.48 -2.43 -4.57
CA LEU A 106 2.71 -2.94 -3.94
C LEU A 106 3.80 -3.36 -4.95
N ASN A 107 3.44 -3.65 -6.20
CA ASN A 107 4.38 -3.84 -7.31
C ASN A 107 4.85 -2.51 -7.92
N LEU A 108 4.30 -1.37 -7.48
CA LEU A 108 4.75 -0.02 -7.84
C LEU A 108 5.70 0.56 -6.78
N ILE A 109 6.20 -0.24 -5.84
CA ILE A 109 7.30 0.15 -4.97
C ILE A 109 8.59 -0.52 -5.48
N PRO A 110 9.26 0.05 -6.51
CA PRO A 110 10.65 -0.32 -6.76
C PRO A 110 11.46 0.21 -5.59
N ASN A 111 11.81 -0.68 -4.65
CA ASN A 111 12.71 -0.49 -3.51
C ASN A 111 12.51 0.82 -2.71
N GLY A 112 11.99 0.69 -1.49
CA GLY A 112 11.75 1.79 -0.54
C GLY A 112 12.98 2.56 -0.02
N GLN A 113 13.92 2.93 -0.89
CA GLN A 113 15.10 3.73 -0.54
C GLN A 113 14.87 5.25 -0.57
N ASP A 114 13.72 5.75 -1.05
CA ASP A 114 13.47 7.19 -1.19
C ASP A 114 12.26 7.74 -0.41
N ILE A 115 11.66 6.95 0.50
CA ILE A 115 10.54 7.45 1.32
C ILE A 115 11.09 8.34 2.45
N LYS A 116 10.72 9.62 2.44
CA LYS A 116 11.12 10.62 3.44
C LYS A 116 9.91 11.12 4.21
N LEU A 117 10.14 11.65 5.42
CA LEU A 117 9.12 12.45 6.10
C LEU A 117 9.03 13.81 5.39
N ILE A 118 7.83 14.15 4.93
CA ILE A 118 7.50 15.38 4.20
C ILE A 118 6.61 16.24 5.09
N GLU A 119 6.93 17.53 5.17
CA GLU A 119 6.11 18.57 5.77
C GLU A 119 5.60 19.51 4.68
N LYS A 120 4.30 19.82 4.72
CA LYS A 120 3.65 20.78 3.83
C LYS A 120 2.75 21.72 4.63
N GLU A 121 2.84 23.00 4.32
CA GLU A 121 1.91 24.01 4.81
C GLU A 121 0.69 24.05 3.89
N ILE A 122 -0.51 23.98 4.46
CA ILE A 122 -1.76 24.07 3.73
C ILE A 122 -2.64 25.20 4.29
N GLY A 123 -3.52 25.73 3.45
CA GLY A 123 -4.45 26.80 3.81
C GLY A 123 -4.09 28.14 3.17
N ILE A 124 -4.47 29.23 3.83
CA ILE A 124 -4.18 30.60 3.40
C ILE A 124 -2.88 31.01 4.06
N LEU A 125 -1.78 30.85 3.33
CA LEU A 125 -0.43 31.10 3.84
C LEU A 125 -0.14 32.59 4.03
N SER A 126 -0.70 33.42 3.15
CA SER A 126 -0.68 34.87 3.30
C SER A 126 -1.80 35.53 2.49
N SER A 127 -2.27 36.69 2.95
CA SER A 127 -3.26 37.50 2.23
C SER A 127 -3.09 38.99 2.49
N ASN A 128 -3.13 39.79 1.42
CA ASN A 128 -3.14 41.26 1.52
C ASN A 128 -4.57 41.84 1.63
N LEU A 129 -5.60 41.00 1.67
CA LEU A 129 -7.00 41.43 1.78
C LEU A 129 -7.41 41.47 3.26
N GLU A 130 -7.89 42.62 3.73
CA GLU A 130 -8.31 42.84 5.14
C GLU A 130 -9.39 41.87 5.61
N ASN A 131 -10.20 41.32 4.71
CA ASN A 131 -11.32 40.43 5.01
C ASN A 131 -10.98 38.94 4.88
N VAL A 132 -9.71 38.58 4.68
CA VAL A 132 -9.27 37.19 4.54
C VAL A 132 -8.24 36.90 5.62
N SER A 133 -8.63 36.07 6.59
CA SER A 133 -7.72 35.62 7.64
C SER A 133 -6.76 34.56 7.11
N GLU A 134 -5.48 34.73 7.44
CA GLU A 134 -4.46 33.70 7.21
C GLU A 134 -4.73 32.51 8.13
N HIS A 135 -4.58 31.31 7.60
CA HIS A 135 -4.73 30.07 8.35
C HIS A 135 -3.79 29.03 7.74
N ILE A 136 -2.80 28.61 8.53
CA ILE A 136 -1.80 27.64 8.12
C ILE A 136 -1.93 26.40 9.00
N GLU A 137 -2.07 25.25 8.34
CA GLU A 137 -1.95 23.94 8.98
C GLU A 137 -0.72 23.22 8.42
N ILE A 138 0.04 22.54 9.28
CA ILE A 138 1.19 21.73 8.86
C ILE A 138 0.75 20.27 8.76
N VAL A 139 0.77 19.74 7.54
CA VAL A 139 0.52 18.32 7.26
C VAL A 139 1.84 17.58 7.13
N ARG A 140 1.95 16.47 7.88
CA ARG A 140 3.12 15.59 7.89
C ARG A 140 2.76 14.23 7.32
N PHE A 141 3.54 13.75 6.36
CA PHE A 141 3.35 12.40 5.82
C PHE A 141 4.68 11.80 5.33
N LYS A 142 4.76 10.46 5.31
CA LYS A 142 5.90 9.77 4.67
C LYS A 142 5.60 9.58 3.20
N GLY A 143 6.51 9.96 2.31
CA GLY A 143 6.33 9.75 0.88
C GLY A 143 7.60 9.90 0.05
N LYS A 144 7.54 9.40 -1.19
CA LYS A 144 8.53 9.61 -2.26
C LYS A 144 7.98 10.63 -3.24
N LEU A 145 8.73 11.70 -3.51
CA LEU A 145 8.37 12.64 -4.58
C LEU A 145 8.56 11.94 -5.93
N LEU A 146 7.51 11.90 -6.74
CA LEU A 146 7.51 11.28 -8.06
C LEU A 146 7.64 12.31 -9.19
N ALA A 147 6.98 13.46 -9.04
CA ALA A 147 7.01 14.51 -10.03
C ALA A 147 6.77 15.88 -9.38
N GLU A 148 7.36 16.91 -9.96
CA GLU A 148 7.06 18.31 -9.68
C GLU A 148 6.75 19.00 -11.01
N GLU A 149 5.72 19.83 -11.01
CA GLU A 149 5.37 20.67 -12.14
C GLU A 149 5.25 22.13 -11.68
N ARG A 150 5.76 23.04 -12.50
CA ARG A 150 5.51 24.48 -12.39
C ARG A 150 4.87 24.95 -13.69
N TYR A 151 3.72 25.59 -13.59
CA TYR A 151 2.98 26.03 -14.76
C TYR A 151 2.29 27.37 -14.54
N TRP A 152 1.92 27.98 -15.66
CA TRP A 152 1.18 29.24 -15.75
C TRP A 152 -0.14 28.95 -16.47
N ASN A 153 -1.27 29.32 -15.88
CA ASN A 153 -2.61 29.07 -16.43
C ASN A 153 -3.23 30.31 -17.10
N GLY A 154 -2.40 31.25 -17.57
CA GLY A 154 -2.85 32.53 -18.12
C GLY A 154 -3.12 33.61 -17.06
N SER A 155 -2.99 33.31 -15.77
CA SER A 155 -2.91 34.31 -14.71
C SER A 155 -1.46 34.73 -14.44
N THR A 156 -1.24 35.89 -13.80
CA THR A 156 0.08 36.38 -13.33
C THR A 156 0.62 35.63 -12.12
N SER A 157 0.03 34.46 -11.81
CA SER A 157 0.20 33.73 -10.56
C SER A 157 0.91 32.40 -10.86
N PRO A 158 2.10 32.15 -10.30
CA PRO A 158 2.78 30.87 -10.48
C PRO A 158 2.02 29.76 -9.76
N HIS A 159 1.81 28.63 -10.44
CA HIS A 159 1.28 27.41 -9.84
C HIS A 159 2.37 26.35 -9.73
N ARG A 160 2.34 25.59 -8.64
CA ARG A 160 3.22 24.44 -8.40
C ARG A 160 2.40 23.23 -7.98
N ARG A 161 2.73 22.07 -8.54
CA ARG A 161 2.21 20.77 -8.13
C ARG A 161 3.35 19.84 -7.81
N GLU A 162 3.20 19.07 -6.73
CA GLU A 162 4.09 17.98 -6.39
C GLU A 162 3.25 16.73 -6.20
N LEU A 163 3.68 15.62 -6.82
CA LEU A 163 3.05 14.31 -6.70
C LEU A 163 3.94 13.42 -5.83
N TYR A 164 3.40 12.93 -4.73
CA TYR A 164 4.07 12.02 -3.82
C TYR A 164 3.39 10.65 -3.84
N GLN A 165 4.16 9.57 -3.78
CA GLN A 165 3.67 8.24 -3.45
C GLN A 165 3.91 7.97 -1.96
N VAL A 166 2.88 7.53 -1.24
CA VAL A 166 2.98 7.21 0.19
C VAL A 166 3.05 5.69 0.42
N PRO A 167 3.54 5.20 1.58
CA PRO A 167 3.74 3.76 1.83
C PRO A 167 2.53 2.86 1.60
N SER A 168 1.31 3.39 1.71
CA SER A 168 0.09 2.63 1.44
C SER A 168 -0.16 2.37 -0.05
N GLY A 169 0.67 2.90 -0.95
CA GLY A 169 0.44 2.89 -2.39
C GLY A 169 -0.49 4.00 -2.88
N ARG A 170 -1.00 4.85 -1.98
CA ARG A 170 -1.78 6.05 -2.33
C ARG A 170 -0.86 7.15 -2.87
N TYR A 171 -1.46 8.15 -3.50
CA TYR A 171 -0.76 9.35 -3.95
C TYR A 171 -1.26 10.59 -3.20
N VAL A 172 -0.35 11.52 -2.92
CA VAL A 172 -0.65 12.85 -2.38
C VAL A 172 -0.25 13.87 -3.43
N VAL A 173 -1.19 14.74 -3.80
CA VAL A 173 -0.92 15.89 -4.67
C VAL A 173 -0.91 17.14 -3.79
N TYR A 174 0.26 17.77 -3.69
CA TYR A 174 0.37 19.07 -3.07
C TYR A 174 0.29 20.15 -4.16
N HIS A 175 -0.71 21.02 -4.06
CA HIS A 175 -0.90 22.15 -4.97
C HIS A 175 -0.76 23.45 -4.20
N TRP A 176 0.06 24.35 -4.72
CA TRP A 176 0.22 25.68 -4.17
C TRP A 176 0.23 26.71 -5.31
N CYS A 177 -0.31 27.89 -5.02
CA CYS A 177 -0.39 29.00 -5.95
C CYS A 177 -0.32 30.34 -5.20
N VAL A 178 0.23 31.35 -5.87
CA VAL A 178 0.31 32.71 -5.35
C VAL A 178 -0.58 33.61 -6.18
N HIS A 179 -1.75 33.98 -5.66
CA HIS A 179 -2.65 34.90 -6.35
C HIS A 179 -2.15 36.34 -6.23
N ASN A 180 -1.66 36.92 -7.33
CA ASN A 180 -1.38 38.35 -7.41
C ASN A 180 -2.64 39.11 -7.85
N THR A 181 -3.40 39.65 -6.90
CA THR A 181 -4.51 40.55 -7.23
C THR A 181 -3.95 41.91 -7.64
N ILE A 182 -4.03 42.26 -8.93
CA ILE A 182 -3.75 43.63 -9.37
C ILE A 182 -4.80 44.53 -8.72
N MET A 183 -4.38 45.44 -7.84
CA MET A 183 -5.25 46.48 -7.29
C MET A 183 -5.88 47.27 -8.44
N LYS A 184 -7.17 47.04 -8.71
CA LYS A 184 -7.94 47.99 -9.51
C LYS A 184 -7.93 49.31 -8.73
N LYS A 185 -7.23 50.32 -9.24
CA LYS A 185 -7.33 51.69 -8.75
C LYS A 185 -8.82 52.05 -8.71
N LEU A 186 -9.35 52.27 -7.50
CA LEU A 186 -10.63 52.93 -7.32
C LEU A 186 -10.47 54.36 -7.88
N HIS A 187 -11.28 54.68 -8.89
CA HIS A 187 -11.41 56.03 -9.46
C HIS A 187 -12.39 56.85 -8.63
#